data_AF-A0A353XSQ5-F1
#
_entry.id   AF-A0A353XSQ5-F1
#
_cell.length_a   1.000
_cell.length_b   1.000
_cell.length_c   1.000
_cell.angle_alpha   90.00
_cell.angle_beta   90.00
_cell.angle_gamma   90.00
#
_symmetry.space_group_name_H-M   'P 1'
#
loop_
_entity.id
_entity.type
_entity.pdbx_description
1 polymer ?
#
loop_
_entity_poly.entity_id
_entity_poly.type
_entity_poly.pdbx_seq_one_letter_code
_entity_poly.pdbx_strand_id
1 'polypeptide(L)'
;MTNSLYDTQAYNYPMLDDDTRIKIAKLRQSIARLEANLLTPDSVAKDANTDTNFNNNPILEQSSVDYAGELNQSQLLAATTIKGKVLVIAGAGSGKTKTLTYRTSYLIESGASPSSILLLTFTRKAADEIKGRVKALLAENVADNSALATLRSLNLNAITSGTFHSFCNMLLRRYSGLLGINPRFTILDTSDSEDAIDLICKEKGFVRKNMKQAFPRKKTLQNLISTSR
;
A
#
# COMPACT_ATOMS: atom_id res chain seq x y z
N MET A 1 -17.86 -35.39 17.87
CA MET A 1 -18.18 -34.25 16.99
C MET A 1 -17.94 -34.72 15.57
N THR A 2 -19.00 -34.88 14.78
CA THR A 2 -18.95 -35.35 13.39
C THR A 2 -18.62 -34.17 12.47
N ASN A 3 -17.47 -34.21 11.82
CA ASN A 3 -17.11 -33.24 10.79
C ASN A 3 -17.93 -33.56 9.53
N SER A 4 -18.90 -32.71 9.21
CA SER A 4 -19.60 -32.75 7.93
C SER A 4 -18.73 -32.08 6.86
N LEU A 5 -18.21 -32.87 5.93
CA LEU A 5 -17.59 -32.39 4.70
C LEU A 5 -18.73 -32.00 3.74
N TYR A 6 -18.81 -30.74 3.33
CA TYR A 6 -19.79 -30.29 2.33
C TYR A 6 -19.12 -30.24 0.96
N ASP A 7 -19.61 -31.06 0.04
CA ASP A 7 -19.23 -31.03 -1.37
C ASP A 7 -19.91 -29.85 -2.06
N THR A 8 -19.11 -28.84 -2.44
CA THR A 8 -19.58 -27.63 -3.12
C THR A 8 -19.71 -27.80 -4.64
N GLN A 9 -19.38 -28.97 -5.21
CA GLN A 9 -19.52 -29.21 -6.66
C GLN A 9 -20.99 -29.18 -7.11
N ALA A 10 -21.93 -29.48 -6.21
CA ALA A 10 -23.37 -29.40 -6.46
C ALA A 10 -24.01 -28.03 -6.11
N TYR A 11 -23.23 -27.06 -5.61
CA TYR A 11 -23.76 -25.75 -5.27
C TYR A 11 -24.00 -24.93 -6.54
N ASN A 12 -25.26 -24.78 -6.91
CA ASN A 12 -25.66 -23.97 -8.06
C ASN A 12 -25.52 -22.49 -7.70
N TYR A 13 -24.34 -21.92 -7.94
CA TYR A 13 -24.07 -20.52 -7.71
C TYR A 13 -25.14 -19.68 -8.45
N PRO A 14 -25.69 -18.63 -7.80
CA PRO A 14 -26.57 -17.71 -8.48
C PRO A 14 -25.87 -17.20 -9.74
N MET A 15 -26.60 -17.21 -10.87
CA MET A 15 -26.07 -16.76 -12.15
C MET A 15 -25.52 -15.36 -11.97
N LEU A 16 -24.20 -15.23 -12.07
CA LEU A 16 -23.51 -13.95 -11.99
C LEU A 16 -24.16 -13.03 -13.03
N ASP A 17 -24.68 -11.89 -12.58
CA ASP A 17 -25.22 -10.87 -13.47
C ASP A 17 -24.14 -10.40 -14.46
N ASP A 18 -24.58 -9.85 -15.60
CA ASP A 18 -23.68 -9.49 -16.69
C ASP A 18 -22.62 -8.46 -16.26
N ASP A 19 -22.95 -7.56 -15.33
CA ASP A 19 -22.02 -6.59 -14.77
C ASP A 19 -20.91 -7.28 -13.94
N THR A 20 -21.26 -8.26 -13.13
CA THR A 20 -20.32 -9.06 -12.33
C THR A 20 -19.42 -9.90 -13.23
N ARG A 21 -19.96 -10.47 -14.32
CA ARG A 21 -19.15 -11.19 -15.33
C ARG A 21 -18.14 -10.27 -16.00
N ILE A 22 -18.54 -9.04 -16.37
CA ILE A 22 -17.65 -8.03 -16.95
C ILE A 22 -16.56 -7.62 -15.95
N LYS A 23 -16.92 -7.40 -14.68
CA LYS A 23 -15.97 -7.08 -13.61
C LYS A 23 -14.97 -8.21 -13.38
N ILE A 24 -15.40 -9.46 -13.35
CA ILE A 24 -14.53 -10.64 -13.23
C ILE A 24 -13.60 -10.77 -14.44
N ALA A 25 -14.10 -10.55 -15.66
CA ALA A 25 -13.28 -10.59 -16.88
C ALA A 25 -12.19 -9.50 -16.86
N LYS A 26 -12.53 -8.28 -16.46
CA LYS A 26 -11.56 -7.18 -16.26
C LYS A 26 -10.53 -7.52 -15.17
N LEU A 27 -10.97 -8.16 -14.08
CA LEU A 27 -10.09 -8.58 -13.00
C LEU A 27 -9.10 -9.65 -13.49
N ARG A 28 -9.58 -10.66 -14.22
CA ARG A 28 -8.74 -11.71 -14.83
C ARG A 28 -7.74 -11.14 -15.82
N GLN A 29 -8.14 -10.19 -16.66
CA GLN A 29 -7.23 -9.52 -17.59
C GLN A 29 -6.16 -8.69 -16.85
N SER A 30 -6.54 -8.05 -15.74
CA SER A 30 -5.60 -7.28 -14.91
C SER A 30 -4.63 -8.21 -14.18
N ILE A 31 -5.10 -9.35 -13.68
CA ILE A 31 -4.26 -10.41 -13.08
C ILE A 31 -3.29 -10.94 -14.12
N ALA A 32 -3.75 -11.33 -15.31
CA ALA A 32 -2.88 -11.84 -16.38
C ALA A 32 -1.81 -10.81 -16.81
N ARG A 33 -2.15 -9.51 -16.86
CA ARG A 33 -1.18 -8.44 -17.11
C ARG A 33 -0.16 -8.27 -15.98
N LEU A 34 -0.57 -8.47 -14.73
CA LEU A 34 0.34 -8.42 -13.58
C LEU A 34 1.25 -9.66 -13.55
N GLU A 35 0.71 -10.84 -13.85
CA GLU A 35 1.42 -12.11 -13.96
C GLU A 35 2.43 -12.11 -15.11
N ALA A 36 2.10 -11.51 -16.26
CA ALA A 36 3.05 -11.35 -17.36
C ALA A 36 4.22 -10.41 -17.04
N ASN A 37 4.09 -9.55 -16.02
CA ASN A 37 5.14 -8.64 -15.55
C ASN A 37 5.75 -9.07 -14.21
N LEU A 38 5.32 -10.21 -13.67
CA LEU A 38 5.88 -10.78 -12.45
C LEU A 38 7.19 -11.47 -12.81
N LEU A 39 8.29 -10.94 -12.29
CA LEU A 39 9.58 -11.61 -12.30
C LEU A 39 9.44 -12.92 -11.51
N THR A 40 9.56 -14.07 -12.18
CA THR A 40 9.68 -15.37 -11.52
C THR A 40 11.14 -15.62 -11.11
N PRO A 41 11.40 -16.38 -10.04
CA PRO A 41 12.78 -16.74 -9.65
C PRO A 41 13.60 -17.34 -10.81
N ASP A 42 12.95 -18.10 -11.69
CA ASP A 42 13.59 -18.71 -12.87
C ASP A 42 13.78 -17.74 -14.05
N SER A 43 12.93 -16.73 -14.21
CA SER A 43 13.15 -15.64 -15.19
C SER A 43 14.35 -14.76 -14.80
N VAL A 44 14.57 -14.59 -13.50
CA VAL A 44 15.77 -13.94 -12.94
C VAL A 44 17.04 -14.76 -13.23
N ALA A 45 16.94 -16.09 -13.29
CA ALA A 45 18.06 -16.96 -13.65
C ALA A 45 18.37 -17.01 -15.16
N LYS A 46 17.43 -16.62 -16.03
CA LYS A 46 17.63 -16.58 -17.50
C LYS A 46 18.04 -15.20 -18.02
N ASP A 47 17.53 -14.12 -17.41
CA ASP A 47 18.04 -12.76 -17.61
C ASP A 47 19.35 -12.52 -16.85
N ALA A 48 19.87 -13.55 -16.18
CA ALA A 48 21.12 -13.56 -15.45
C ALA A 48 22.35 -13.19 -16.29
N ASN A 49 22.27 -13.42 -17.60
CA ASN A 49 23.31 -13.01 -18.54
C ASN A 49 23.24 -11.53 -18.95
N THR A 50 22.31 -10.75 -18.40
CA THR A 50 22.20 -9.31 -18.71
C THR A 50 22.22 -8.37 -17.51
N ASP A 51 22.39 -8.82 -16.25
CA ASP A 51 22.86 -7.99 -15.11
C ASP A 51 22.81 -8.71 -13.72
N THR A 52 22.77 -10.05 -13.59
CA THR A 52 22.64 -10.71 -12.26
C THR A 52 23.95 -11.19 -11.63
N ASN A 53 25.07 -10.50 -11.86
CA ASN A 53 26.11 -10.54 -10.85
C ASN A 53 25.69 -9.56 -9.74
N PHE A 54 24.85 -10.01 -8.81
CA PHE A 54 24.55 -9.23 -7.59
C PHE A 54 25.84 -8.89 -6.83
N ASN A 55 26.88 -9.74 -6.95
CA ASN A 55 28.22 -9.50 -6.42
C ASN A 55 29.00 -8.38 -7.12
N ASN A 56 28.53 -7.89 -8.28
CA ASN A 56 29.18 -6.81 -9.04
C ASN A 56 28.32 -5.54 -9.10
N ASN A 57 27.29 -5.41 -8.25
CA ASN A 57 26.55 -4.15 -8.17
C ASN A 57 27.42 -3.15 -7.38
N PRO A 58 27.96 -2.10 -8.02
CA PRO A 58 28.91 -1.19 -7.38
C PRO A 58 28.31 -0.47 -6.17
N ILE A 59 26.98 -0.40 -6.09
CA ILE A 59 26.26 0.14 -4.93
C ILE A 59 26.36 -0.82 -3.74
N LEU A 60 26.22 -2.14 -3.93
CA LEU A 60 26.29 -3.11 -2.84
C LEU A 60 27.68 -3.18 -2.20
N GLU A 61 28.75 -2.98 -2.98
CA GLU A 61 30.13 -2.91 -2.45
C GLU A 61 30.42 -1.59 -1.70
N GLN A 62 29.62 -0.55 -1.91
CA GLN A 62 29.78 0.78 -1.30
C GLN A 62 28.68 1.12 -0.28
N SER A 63 27.72 0.20 -0.09
CA SER A 63 26.65 0.32 0.90
C SER A 63 27.21 0.15 2.31
N SER A 64 26.70 0.94 3.24
CA SER A 64 27.03 0.82 4.65
C SER A 64 26.31 -0.36 5.30
N VAL A 65 25.14 -0.75 4.77
CA VAL A 65 24.33 -1.87 5.28
C VAL A 65 24.68 -3.18 4.56
N ASP A 66 24.90 -4.26 5.32
CA ASP A 66 25.04 -5.62 4.76
C ASP A 66 23.67 -6.21 4.35
N TYR A 67 23.22 -5.87 3.14
CA TYR A 67 21.95 -6.38 2.60
C TYR A 67 21.95 -7.90 2.37
N ALA A 68 23.07 -8.46 1.92
CA ALA A 68 23.17 -9.85 1.51
C ALA A 68 23.24 -10.80 2.72
N GLY A 69 23.86 -10.38 3.82
CA GLY A 69 23.85 -11.11 5.09
C GLY A 69 22.49 -11.06 5.80
N GLU A 70 21.73 -9.97 5.61
CA GLU A 70 20.47 -9.75 6.34
C GLU A 70 19.21 -10.26 5.63
N LEU A 71 19.25 -10.44 4.31
CA LEU A 71 18.08 -10.79 3.51
C LEU A 71 18.29 -12.13 2.78
N ASN A 72 17.23 -12.94 2.72
CA ASN A 72 17.24 -14.08 1.79
C ASN A 72 17.19 -13.59 0.33
N GLN A 73 17.49 -14.48 -0.62
CA GLN A 73 17.59 -14.14 -2.04
C GLN A 73 16.36 -13.39 -2.60
N SER A 74 15.14 -13.85 -2.27
CA SER A 74 13.90 -13.21 -2.74
C SER A 74 13.69 -11.83 -2.13
N GLN A 75 14.01 -11.65 -0.85
CA GLN A 75 13.93 -10.36 -0.16
C GLN A 75 15.02 -9.40 -0.66
N LEU A 76 16.23 -9.90 -0.89
CA LEU A 76 17.34 -9.13 -1.44
C LEU A 76 16.98 -8.60 -2.83
N LEU A 77 16.50 -9.47 -3.72
CA LEU A 77 16.01 -9.08 -5.05
C LEU A 77 14.92 -8.00 -4.94
N ALA A 78 13.94 -8.20 -4.05
CA ALA A 78 12.87 -7.24 -3.83
C ALA A 78 13.37 -5.91 -3.21
N ALA A 79 14.46 -5.90 -2.47
CA ALA A 79 15.05 -4.69 -1.91
C ALA A 79 15.90 -3.93 -2.94
N THR A 80 16.67 -4.63 -3.76
CA THR A 80 17.66 -4.03 -4.68
C THR A 80 17.13 -3.69 -6.06
N THR A 81 15.97 -4.25 -6.46
CA THR A 81 15.32 -3.93 -7.75
C THR A 81 14.69 -2.53 -7.72
N ILE A 82 15.49 -1.48 -7.93
CA ILE A 82 15.04 -0.07 -7.83
C ILE A 82 14.49 0.51 -9.14
N LYS A 83 14.77 -0.12 -10.28
CA LYS A 83 14.25 0.28 -11.59
C LYS A 83 12.88 -0.35 -11.83
N GLY A 84 11.93 0.44 -12.35
CA GLY A 84 10.61 -0.06 -12.76
C GLY A 84 9.64 -0.33 -11.61
N LYS A 85 8.53 -1.01 -11.93
CA LYS A 85 7.46 -1.34 -10.99
C LYS A 85 7.72 -2.74 -10.43
N VAL A 86 7.67 -2.90 -9.12
CA VAL A 86 7.90 -4.20 -8.45
C VAL A 86 6.67 -4.58 -7.64
N LEU A 87 6.16 -5.80 -7.87
CA LEU A 87 5.10 -6.42 -7.07
C LEU A 87 5.70 -7.54 -6.22
N VAL A 88 5.57 -7.43 -4.90
CA VAL A 88 6.05 -8.44 -3.96
C VAL A 88 4.86 -9.16 -3.35
N ILE A 89 4.70 -10.44 -3.68
CA ILE A 89 3.67 -11.31 -3.11
C ILE A 89 4.28 -12.06 -1.93
N ALA A 90 3.72 -11.87 -0.74
CA ALA A 90 4.38 -12.31 0.49
C ALA A 90 3.38 -12.77 1.57
N GLY A 91 3.45 -14.05 1.96
CA GLY A 91 2.60 -14.67 2.97
C GLY A 91 2.79 -14.11 4.38
N ALA A 92 2.01 -14.57 5.36
CA ALA A 92 2.24 -14.23 6.77
C ALA A 92 3.65 -14.67 7.19
N GLY A 93 4.32 -13.91 8.07
CA GLY A 93 5.67 -14.24 8.57
C GLY A 93 6.83 -14.11 7.58
N SER A 94 6.59 -13.88 6.29
CA SER A 94 7.62 -13.80 5.21
C SER A 94 8.58 -12.59 5.27
N GLY A 95 8.49 -11.75 6.31
CA GLY A 95 9.39 -10.60 6.46
C GLY A 95 9.05 -9.36 5.62
N LYS A 96 7.81 -9.18 5.15
CA LYS A 96 7.35 -8.00 4.39
C LYS A 96 7.89 -6.66 4.91
N THR A 97 7.76 -6.44 6.21
CA THR A 97 8.23 -5.21 6.88
C THR A 97 9.75 -5.08 6.81
N LYS A 98 10.49 -6.20 6.97
CA LYS A 98 11.96 -6.24 6.82
C LYS A 98 12.32 -5.88 5.38
N THR A 99 11.72 -6.53 4.38
CA THR A 99 11.95 -6.23 2.96
C THR A 99 11.70 -4.76 2.62
N LEU A 100 10.59 -4.15 3.08
CA LEU A 100 10.30 -2.74 2.84
C LEU A 100 11.29 -1.79 3.53
N THR A 101 11.73 -2.13 4.75
CA THR A 101 12.74 -1.37 5.48
C THR A 101 14.04 -1.34 4.69
N TYR A 102 14.56 -2.52 4.33
CA TYR A 102 15.82 -2.63 3.59
C TYR A 102 15.72 -2.04 2.19
N ARG A 103 14.58 -2.20 1.48
CA ARG A 103 14.36 -1.52 0.19
C ARG A 103 14.45 0.00 0.32
N THR A 104 13.86 0.55 1.37
CA THR A 104 13.87 2.01 1.60
C THR A 104 15.28 2.50 1.91
N SER A 105 16.03 1.78 2.75
CA SER A 105 17.44 2.07 3.01
C SER A 105 18.28 1.99 1.73
N TYR A 106 18.08 0.93 0.94
CA TYR A 106 18.81 0.72 -0.31
C TYR A 106 18.55 1.84 -1.32
N LEU A 107 17.31 2.33 -1.44
CA LEU A 107 16.99 3.50 -2.27
C LEU A 107 17.77 4.74 -1.84
N ILE A 108 17.88 4.99 -0.53
CA ILE A 108 18.60 6.15 0.02
C ILE A 108 20.10 6.03 -0.25
N GLU A 109 20.69 4.88 0.00
CA GLU A 109 22.11 4.63 -0.29
C GLU A 109 22.41 4.65 -1.79
N SER A 110 21.44 4.28 -2.62
CA SER A 110 21.51 4.42 -4.09
C SER A 110 21.35 5.88 -4.56
N GLY A 111 21.28 6.86 -3.64
CA GLY A 111 21.24 8.29 -3.93
C GLY A 111 19.85 8.90 -4.01
N ALA A 112 18.77 8.17 -3.70
CA ALA A 112 17.43 8.75 -3.64
C ALA A 112 17.33 9.72 -2.45
N SER A 113 16.85 10.94 -2.71
CA SER A 113 16.55 11.89 -1.64
C SER A 113 15.45 11.31 -0.74
N PRO A 114 15.58 11.38 0.61
CA PRO A 114 14.50 10.98 1.50
C PRO A 114 13.18 11.68 1.17
N SER A 115 13.23 12.93 0.71
CA SER A 115 12.04 13.72 0.32
C SER A 115 11.30 13.19 -0.92
N SER A 116 11.96 12.41 -1.78
CA SER A 116 11.35 11.77 -2.94
C SER A 116 10.74 10.39 -2.64
N ILE A 117 10.85 9.91 -1.40
CA ILE A 117 10.32 8.61 -0.99
C ILE A 117 8.96 8.77 -0.32
N LEU A 118 7.98 8.04 -0.83
CA LEU A 118 6.63 7.90 -0.28
C LEU A 118 6.40 6.48 0.24
N LEU A 119 6.18 6.34 1.54
CA LEU A 119 5.90 5.08 2.21
C LEU A 119 4.47 5.07 2.76
N LEU A 120 3.59 4.29 2.13
CA LEU A 120 2.18 4.18 2.53
C LEU A 120 1.86 2.83 3.16
N THR A 121 1.10 2.86 4.25
CA THR A 121 0.58 1.67 4.94
C THR A 121 -0.90 1.86 5.30
N PHE A 122 -1.54 0.82 5.82
CA PHE A 122 -2.92 0.92 6.32
C PHE A 122 -3.02 1.52 7.73
N THR A 123 -1.94 1.46 8.53
CA THR A 123 -1.94 1.95 9.91
C THR A 123 -0.79 2.92 10.14
N ARG A 124 -1.03 3.99 10.90
CA ARG A 124 0.01 4.97 11.24
C ARG A 124 1.21 4.30 11.92
N LYS A 125 0.92 3.43 12.90
CA LYS A 125 1.92 2.63 13.61
C LYS A 125 2.85 1.87 12.67
N ALA A 126 2.33 1.20 11.65
CA ALA A 126 3.18 0.45 10.70
C ALA A 126 4.06 1.37 9.85
N ALA A 127 3.55 2.53 9.42
CA ALA A 127 4.36 3.50 8.69
C ALA A 127 5.50 4.06 9.56
N ASP A 128 5.18 4.43 10.80
CA ASP A 128 6.15 4.97 11.76
C ASP A 128 7.20 3.91 12.15
N GLU A 129 6.79 2.66 12.34
CA GLU A 129 7.68 1.53 12.62
C GLU A 129 8.67 1.31 11.48
N ILE A 130 8.21 1.26 10.22
CA ILE A 130 9.11 1.09 9.06
C ILE A 130 10.07 2.27 8.97
N LYS A 131 9.58 3.52 9.06
CA LYS A 131 10.44 4.70 9.02
C LYS A 131 11.45 4.73 10.17
N GLY A 132 11.05 4.31 11.37
CA GLY A 132 11.94 4.19 12.53
C GLY A 132 13.03 3.16 12.30
N ARG A 133 12.68 1.99 11.75
CA ARG A 133 13.65 0.94 11.41
C ARG A 133 14.64 1.38 10.33
N VAL A 134 14.19 2.11 9.31
CA VAL A 134 15.09 2.67 8.27
C VAL A 134 16.12 3.60 8.91
N LYS A 135 15.68 4.48 9.82
CA LYS A 135 16.59 5.39 10.53
C LYS A 135 17.59 4.65 11.39
N ALA A 136 17.13 3.67 12.17
CA ALA A 136 18.01 2.87 13.02
C ALA A 136 19.03 2.10 12.17
N LEU A 137 18.56 1.42 11.12
CA LEU A 137 19.40 0.65 10.21
C LEU A 137 20.47 1.51 9.55
N LEU A 138 20.12 2.71 9.07
CA LEU A 138 21.11 3.62 8.49
C LEU A 138 22.02 4.26 9.56
N ALA A 139 21.55 4.50 10.78
CA ALA A 139 22.37 5.12 11.83
C ALA A 139 23.39 4.15 12.45
N GLU A 140 23.02 2.90 12.66
CA GLU A 140 23.88 1.86 13.25
C GLU A 140 25.04 1.49 12.32
N ASN A 141 24.80 1.50 11.01
CA ASN A 141 25.78 1.13 10.00
C ASN A 141 26.64 2.33 9.53
N VAL A 142 26.58 3.45 10.24
CA VAL A 142 27.29 4.70 9.93
C VAL A 142 28.57 4.88 10.79
N ALA A 143 29.18 3.78 11.21
CA ALA A 143 30.52 3.79 11.80
C ALA A 143 31.58 3.64 10.68
N ASP A 144 32.47 4.63 10.55
CA ASP A 144 33.85 4.49 10.01
C ASP A 144 34.20 4.68 8.51
N ASN A 145 33.31 5.15 7.62
CA ASN A 145 33.70 5.48 6.22
C ASN A 145 33.27 6.87 5.71
N SER A 146 34.05 7.46 4.80
CA SER A 146 33.87 8.85 4.29
C SER A 146 32.60 9.07 3.44
N ALA A 147 32.08 8.03 2.78
CA ALA A 147 30.78 8.06 2.09
C ALA A 147 29.59 8.32 3.04
N LEU A 148 29.76 8.07 4.35
CA LEU A 148 28.71 8.25 5.37
C LEU A 148 28.48 9.70 5.79
N ALA A 149 29.39 10.64 5.50
CA ALA A 149 29.19 12.05 5.87
C ALA A 149 27.91 12.61 5.20
N THR A 150 27.67 12.18 3.95
CA THR A 150 26.45 12.50 3.20
C THR A 150 25.21 11.89 3.85
N LEU A 151 25.24 10.62 4.24
CA LEU A 151 24.09 9.96 4.90
C LEU A 151 23.75 10.59 6.26
N ARG A 152 24.75 10.99 7.06
CA ARG A 152 24.53 11.74 8.32
C ARG A 152 23.85 13.09 8.10
N SER A 153 24.12 13.74 6.96
CA SER A 153 23.50 15.02 6.60
C SER A 153 22.07 14.88 6.07
N LEU A 154 21.64 13.66 5.70
CA LEU A 154 20.30 13.44 5.17
C LEU A 154 19.25 13.58 6.25
N ASN A 155 18.26 14.43 5.99
CA ASN A 155 17.08 14.53 6.83
C ASN A 155 16.15 13.33 6.57
N LEU A 156 16.37 12.21 7.25
CA LEU A 156 15.51 11.03 7.17
C LEU A 156 14.07 11.28 7.67
N ASN A 157 13.81 12.40 8.36
CA ASN A 157 12.44 12.82 8.65
C ASN A 157 11.67 13.27 7.41
N ALA A 158 12.37 13.64 6.32
CA ALA A 158 11.76 14.07 5.07
C ALA A 158 11.13 12.92 4.27
N ILE A 159 11.37 11.65 4.64
CA ILE A 159 10.60 10.51 4.10
C ILE A 159 9.13 10.75 4.39
N THR A 160 8.32 10.86 3.33
CA THR A 160 6.87 10.99 3.50
C THR A 160 6.32 9.62 3.84
N SER A 161 5.92 9.43 5.09
CA SER A 161 5.37 8.17 5.58
C SER A 161 4.00 8.39 6.22
N GLY A 162 3.07 7.46 6.01
CA GLY A 162 1.78 7.53 6.69
C GLY A 162 0.75 6.58 6.09
N THR A 163 -0.51 6.86 6.39
CA THR A 163 -1.61 6.13 5.76
C THR A 163 -2.05 6.81 4.47
N PHE A 164 -2.75 6.06 3.62
CA PHE A 164 -3.43 6.61 2.45
C PHE A 164 -4.30 7.83 2.82
N HIS A 165 -5.09 7.74 3.89
CA HIS A 165 -5.91 8.85 4.37
C HIS A 165 -5.06 10.08 4.75
N SER A 166 -3.98 9.89 5.50
CA SER A 166 -3.09 11.00 5.89
C SER A 166 -2.44 11.66 4.68
N PHE A 167 -1.99 10.87 3.70
CA PHE A 167 -1.40 11.36 2.47
C PHE A 167 -2.41 12.11 1.59
N CYS A 168 -3.60 11.55 1.37
CA CYS A 168 -4.66 12.22 0.62
C CYS A 168 -5.11 13.52 1.29
N ASN A 169 -5.26 13.53 2.62
CA ASN A 169 -5.59 14.76 3.36
C ASN A 169 -4.50 15.82 3.22
N MET A 170 -3.22 15.44 3.28
CA MET A 170 -2.10 16.35 3.02
C MET A 170 -2.17 16.95 1.61
N LEU A 171 -2.40 16.12 0.59
CA LEU A 171 -2.54 16.58 -0.79
C LEU A 171 -3.73 17.53 -0.96
N LEU A 172 -4.91 17.14 -0.47
CA LEU A 172 -6.12 17.95 -0.57
C LEU A 172 -5.96 19.32 0.11
N ARG A 173 -5.27 19.38 1.26
CA ARG A 173 -4.99 20.67 1.91
C ARG A 173 -4.01 21.51 1.12
N ARG A 174 -2.92 20.90 0.64
CA ARG A 174 -1.88 21.57 -0.17
C ARG A 174 -2.45 22.15 -1.47
N TYR A 175 -3.32 21.42 -2.15
CA TYR A 175 -3.89 21.79 -3.45
C TYR A 175 -5.35 22.25 -3.37
N SER A 176 -5.84 22.56 -2.18
CA SER A 176 -7.23 22.98 -1.91
C SER A 176 -7.69 24.14 -2.78
N GLY A 177 -6.81 25.12 -3.01
CA GLY A 177 -7.10 26.28 -3.88
C GLY A 177 -7.44 25.90 -5.33
N LEU A 178 -6.84 24.83 -5.86
CA LEU A 178 -7.14 24.34 -7.22
C LEU A 178 -8.53 23.70 -7.32
N LEU A 179 -9.05 23.21 -6.19
CA LEU A 179 -10.36 22.55 -6.11
C LEU A 179 -11.48 23.51 -5.68
N GLY A 180 -11.16 24.77 -5.37
CA GLY A 180 -12.12 25.73 -4.82
C GLY A 180 -12.62 25.34 -3.42
N ILE A 181 -11.90 24.50 -2.69
CA ILE A 181 -12.25 24.09 -1.32
C ILE A 181 -11.39 24.84 -0.31
N ASN A 182 -11.94 25.11 0.88
CA ASN A 182 -11.17 25.73 1.94
C ASN A 182 -10.13 24.73 2.51
N PRO A 183 -8.83 25.08 2.63
CA PRO A 183 -7.80 24.19 3.21
C PRO A 183 -8.09 23.76 4.65
N ARG A 184 -8.98 24.45 5.37
CA ARG A 184 -9.46 24.13 6.72
C ARG A 184 -10.73 23.28 6.72
N PHE A 185 -11.02 22.55 5.64
CA PHE A 185 -12.14 21.61 5.61
C PHE A 185 -12.06 20.59 6.76
N THR A 186 -13.22 20.23 7.29
CA THR A 186 -13.41 19.15 8.24
C THR A 186 -13.64 17.83 7.51
N ILE A 187 -13.29 16.72 8.15
CA ILE A 187 -13.55 15.38 7.65
C ILE A 187 -14.68 14.83 8.51
N LEU A 188 -15.79 14.47 7.89
CA LEU A 188 -16.92 13.85 8.60
C LEU A 188 -16.50 12.47 9.08
N ASP A 189 -16.77 12.18 10.34
CA ASP A 189 -16.71 10.81 10.82
C ASP A 189 -17.98 10.03 10.42
N THR A 190 -18.06 8.77 10.84
CA THR A 190 -19.21 7.91 10.51
C THR A 190 -20.52 8.46 11.09
N SER A 191 -20.51 8.97 12.33
CA SER A 191 -21.69 9.55 12.97
C SER A 191 -22.14 10.82 12.25
N ASP A 192 -21.21 11.73 11.95
CA ASP A 192 -21.50 12.97 11.23
C ASP A 192 -22.05 12.67 9.83
N SER A 193 -21.50 11.65 9.15
CA SER A 193 -21.99 11.19 7.86
C SER A 193 -23.42 10.63 7.94
N GLU A 194 -23.72 9.83 8.97
CA GLU A 194 -25.08 9.33 9.21
C GLU A 194 -26.07 10.47 9.47
N ASP A 195 -25.68 11.47 10.26
CA ASP A 195 -26.53 12.62 10.60
C ASP A 195 -26.77 13.52 9.38
N ALA A 196 -25.76 13.75 8.54
CA ALA A 196 -25.92 14.47 7.28
C ALA A 196 -26.91 13.76 6.33
N ILE A 197 -26.84 12.43 6.25
CA ILE A 197 -27.79 11.64 5.44
C ILE A 197 -29.20 11.75 6.01
N ASP A 198 -29.37 11.67 7.33
CA ASP A 198 -30.68 11.78 7.98
C ASP A 198 -31.31 13.17 7.76
N LEU A 199 -30.51 14.23 7.81
CA LEU A 199 -30.94 15.59 7.49
C LEU A 199 -31.49 15.68 6.06
N ILE A 200 -30.74 15.18 5.07
CA ILE A 200 -31.17 15.16 3.66
C ILE A 200 -32.46 14.33 3.50
N CYS A 201 -32.58 13.20 4.20
CA CYS A 201 -33.77 12.36 4.13
C CYS A 201 -35.04 13.06 4.65
N LYS A 202 -34.89 13.88 5.70
CA LYS A 202 -35.98 14.71 6.25
C LYS A 202 -36.35 15.84 5.30
N GLU A 203 -35.37 16.57 4.75
CA GLU A 203 -35.60 17.64 3.79
C GLU A 203 -36.31 17.15 2.51
N LYS A 204 -35.92 15.96 2.02
CA LYS A 204 -36.56 15.33 0.86
C LYS A 204 -37.92 14.70 1.18
N GLY A 205 -38.29 14.65 2.46
CA GLY A 205 -39.57 14.08 2.90
C GLY A 205 -39.66 12.57 2.69
N PHE A 206 -38.54 11.84 2.77
CA PHE A 206 -38.54 10.37 2.73
C PHE A 206 -39.04 9.75 4.04
N VAL A 207 -38.88 10.46 5.16
CA VAL A 207 -39.36 10.03 6.49
C VAL A 207 -40.81 10.50 6.69
N ARG A 208 -41.77 9.94 5.94
CA ARG A 208 -43.21 10.21 6.11
C ARG A 208 -43.87 9.17 7.02
N LYS A 209 -44.73 9.63 7.94
CA LYS A 209 -45.46 8.77 8.90
C LYS A 209 -46.42 7.75 8.26
N ASN A 210 -46.78 7.90 6.97
CA ASN A 210 -47.80 7.09 6.30
C ASN A 210 -47.27 6.25 5.12
N MET A 211 -46.02 5.80 5.14
CA MET A 211 -45.50 4.91 4.10
C MET A 211 -45.86 3.45 4.38
N LYS A 212 -46.30 2.71 3.35
CA LYS A 212 -46.59 1.26 3.43
C LYS A 212 -45.38 0.42 3.86
N GLN A 213 -44.18 0.94 3.63
CA GLN A 213 -42.91 0.31 3.99
C GLN A 213 -42.03 1.31 4.74
N ALA A 214 -41.36 0.84 5.79
CA ALA A 214 -40.45 1.66 6.57
C ALA A 214 -39.24 2.08 5.72
N PHE A 215 -38.90 3.37 5.77
CA PHE A 215 -37.70 3.88 5.11
C PHE A 215 -36.44 3.37 5.84
N PRO A 216 -35.34 3.04 5.12
CA PRO A 216 -34.12 2.55 5.76
C PRO A 216 -33.53 3.52 6.80
N ARG A 217 -32.91 2.97 7.84
CA ARG A 217 -32.24 3.77 8.88
C ARG A 217 -31.01 4.48 8.30
N LYS A 218 -30.66 5.64 8.85
CA LYS A 218 -29.49 6.44 8.46
C LYS A 218 -28.19 5.63 8.34
N LYS A 219 -27.92 4.74 9.31
CA LYS A 219 -26.78 3.81 9.27
C LYS A 219 -26.80 2.85 8.08
N THR A 220 -27.98 2.32 7.72
CA THR A 220 -28.12 1.43 6.56
C THR A 220 -27.83 2.17 5.27
N LEU A 221 -28.32 3.40 5.14
CA LEU A 221 -28.07 4.25 3.98
C LEU A 221 -26.59 4.64 3.88
N GLN A 222 -25.98 5.03 5.00
CA GLN A 222 -24.56 5.37 5.08
C GLN A 222 -23.69 4.17 4.64
N ASN A 223 -24.02 2.96 5.11
CA ASN A 223 -23.33 1.74 4.69
C ASN A 223 -23.50 1.49 3.18
N LEU A 224 -24.71 1.61 2.64
CA LEU A 224 -24.98 1.39 1.21
C LEU A 224 -24.18 2.37 0.34
N ILE A 225 -24.16 3.65 0.71
CA ILE A 225 -23.41 4.70 0.01
C ILE A 225 -21.90 4.50 0.15
N SER A 226 -21.43 4.10 1.32
CA SER A 226 -20.00 3.89 1.56
C SER A 226 -19.45 2.64 0.87
N THR A 227 -20.31 1.66 0.60
CA THR A 227 -19.94 0.38 -0.04
C THR A 227 -20.26 0.31 -1.53
N SER A 228 -21.02 1.27 -2.06
CA SER A 228 -21.25 1.39 -3.51
C SER A 228 -19.92 1.74 -4.20
N ARG A 229 -19.36 0.73 -4.87
CA ARG A 229 -18.17 0.84 -5.73
C ARG A 229 -18.55 1.23 -7.15
#